data_AF-A0LXZ0-F1
#
_entry.id   AF-A0LXZ0-F1
#
_cell.length_a   1.000
_cell.length_b   1.000
_cell.length_c   1.000
_cell.angle_alpha   90.00
_cell.angle_beta   90.00
_cell.angle_gamma   90.00
#
_symmetry.space_group_name_H-M   'P 1'
#
loop_
_entity.id
_entity.type
_entity.pdbx_description
1 polymer ?
#
loop_
_entity_poly.entity_id
_entity_poly.type
_entity_poly.pdbx_seq_one_letter_code
_entity_poly.pdbx_strand_id
1 'polypeptide(L)'
;MERPLKGRPDHIKAAHTEDFVDHYWGSINYVFSLIKASELKAGLILSFYGILLNFIFQHINDVLAETLGNLLFNIFSALWFLCTVISIYFSIRCFMPKIEDKYEKNIFFFGDVVSKFGNIKEFSRTFYETSLNEEELFDQLGQQIFIISKISAYKFRNVNRSLRFLGLGLIMLMAGLLSYMYLALN
;
A
#
# COMPACT_ATOMS: atom_id res chain seq x y z
N MET A 1 -26.61 7.10 -38.67
CA MET A 1 -27.38 5.86 -38.90
C MET A 1 -26.76 4.77 -38.03
N GLU A 2 -27.18 4.72 -36.77
CA GLU A 2 -26.84 3.61 -35.88
C GLU A 2 -27.72 2.43 -36.29
N ARG A 3 -27.09 1.31 -36.67
CA ARG A 3 -27.82 0.07 -36.94
C ARG A 3 -28.36 -0.45 -35.61
N PRO A 4 -29.66 -0.78 -35.49
CA PRO A 4 -30.15 -1.40 -34.27
C PRO A 4 -29.45 -2.76 -34.15
N LEU A 5 -28.72 -2.95 -33.05
CA LEU A 5 -28.11 -4.24 -32.71
C LEU A 5 -29.25 -5.25 -32.50
N LYS A 6 -29.55 -5.99 -33.56
CA LYS A 6 -30.43 -7.16 -33.58
C LYS A 6 -30.06 -8.03 -32.37
N GLY A 7 -31.04 -8.26 -31.49
CA GLY A 7 -30.84 -8.92 -30.19
C GLY A 7 -30.00 -10.18 -30.34
N ARG A 8 -28.80 -10.18 -29.73
CA ARG A 8 -27.92 -11.35 -29.71
C ARG A 8 -28.63 -12.50 -28.97
N PRO A 9 -28.42 -13.75 -29.39
CA PRO A 9 -28.92 -14.93 -28.68
C PRO A 9 -28.50 -14.93 -27.22
N ASP A 10 -29.36 -15.40 -26.32
CA ASP A 10 -29.14 -15.33 -24.86
C ASP A 10 -27.87 -16.06 -24.39
N HIS A 11 -27.45 -17.14 -25.07
CA HIS A 11 -26.20 -17.84 -24.78
C HIS A 11 -24.94 -17.00 -25.11
N ILE A 12 -25.02 -16.12 -26.11
CA ILE A 12 -23.91 -15.21 -26.48
C ILE A 12 -23.85 -14.03 -25.50
N LYS A 13 -25.01 -13.59 -24.99
CA LYS A 13 -25.05 -12.58 -23.92
C LYS A 13 -24.47 -13.13 -22.62
N ALA A 14 -24.90 -14.32 -22.19
CA ALA A 14 -24.39 -14.96 -20.98
C ALA A 14 -22.85 -15.17 -21.02
N ALA A 15 -22.32 -15.69 -22.13
CA ALA A 15 -20.86 -15.85 -22.30
C ALA A 15 -20.12 -14.51 -22.28
N HIS A 16 -20.67 -13.47 -22.90
CA HIS A 16 -20.08 -12.13 -22.82
C HIS A 16 -20.10 -11.54 -21.41
N THR A 17 -21.18 -11.74 -20.66
CA THR A 17 -21.32 -11.25 -19.28
C THR A 17 -20.32 -11.95 -18.35
N GLU A 18 -20.10 -13.26 -18.52
CA GLU A 18 -19.05 -14.01 -17.83
C GLU A 18 -17.65 -13.45 -18.12
N ASP A 19 -17.30 -13.20 -19.39
CA ASP A 19 -16.02 -12.59 -19.77
C ASP A 19 -15.81 -11.22 -19.10
N PHE A 20 -16.87 -10.39 -19.02
CA PHE A 20 -16.79 -9.10 -18.34
C PHE A 20 -16.57 -9.26 -16.84
N VAL A 21 -17.34 -10.11 -16.15
CA VAL A 21 -17.15 -10.37 -14.71
C VAL A 21 -15.71 -10.82 -14.43
N ASP A 22 -15.16 -11.69 -15.28
CA ASP A 22 -13.77 -12.16 -15.17
C ASP A 22 -12.76 -11.01 -15.34
N HIS A 23 -13.00 -10.08 -16.27
CA HIS A 23 -12.15 -8.89 -16.41
C HIS A 23 -12.20 -7.95 -15.19
N TYR A 24 -13.38 -7.75 -14.59
CA TYR A 24 -13.51 -6.97 -13.36
C TYR A 24 -12.78 -7.65 -12.20
N TRP A 25 -12.99 -8.96 -12.02
CA TRP A 25 -12.32 -9.72 -10.97
C TRP A 25 -10.81 -9.79 -11.17
N GLY A 26 -10.35 -9.93 -12.42
CA GLY A 26 -8.95 -9.84 -12.80
C GLY A 26 -8.33 -8.50 -12.41
N SER A 27 -9.04 -7.40 -12.65
CA SER A 27 -8.62 -6.05 -12.25
C SER A 27 -8.56 -5.89 -10.73
N ILE A 28 -9.55 -6.42 -10.01
CA ILE A 28 -9.59 -6.44 -8.55
C ILE A 28 -8.36 -7.18 -7.98
N ASN A 29 -8.09 -8.38 -8.50
CA ASN A 29 -6.96 -9.21 -8.08
C ASN A 29 -5.61 -8.57 -8.41
N TYR A 30 -5.50 -7.90 -9.56
CA TYR A 30 -4.31 -7.14 -9.91
C TYR A 30 -4.04 -6.03 -8.89
N VAL A 31 -5.06 -5.23 -8.55
CA VAL A 31 -4.90 -4.13 -7.58
C VAL A 31 -4.63 -4.65 -6.17
N PHE A 32 -5.24 -5.76 -5.75
CA PHE A 32 -4.90 -6.41 -4.48
C PHE A 32 -3.46 -6.92 -4.46
N SER A 33 -2.96 -7.47 -5.57
CA SER A 33 -1.57 -7.91 -5.70
C SER A 33 -0.60 -6.74 -5.57
N LEU A 34 -0.95 -5.59 -6.16
CA LEU A 34 -0.21 -4.34 -5.97
C LEU A 34 -0.19 -3.92 -4.49
N ILE A 35 -1.33 -3.93 -3.78
CA ILE A 35 -1.39 -3.63 -2.35
C ILE A 35 -0.46 -4.55 -1.55
N LYS A 36 -0.55 -5.87 -1.75
CA LYS A 36 0.31 -6.86 -1.09
C LYS A 36 1.79 -6.59 -1.36
N ALA A 37 2.15 -6.27 -2.60
CA ALA A 37 3.53 -5.93 -2.95
C ALA A 37 4.02 -4.65 -2.25
N SER A 38 3.16 -3.65 -2.07
CA SER A 38 3.51 -2.41 -1.35
C SER A 38 3.74 -2.65 0.14
N GLU A 39 2.91 -3.47 0.77
CA GLU A 39 3.06 -3.86 2.19
C GLU A 39 4.31 -4.73 2.41
N LEU A 40 4.58 -5.66 1.49
CA LEU A 40 5.80 -6.46 1.52
C LEU A 40 7.06 -5.57 1.45
N LYS A 41 7.09 -4.60 0.54
CA LYS A 41 8.19 -3.62 0.44
C LYS A 41 8.37 -2.82 1.73
N ALA A 42 7.27 -2.33 2.32
CA ALA A 42 7.32 -1.62 3.61
C ALA A 42 7.86 -2.51 4.74
N GLY A 43 7.49 -3.79 4.75
CA GLY A 43 7.98 -4.79 5.71
C GLY A 43 9.47 -5.03 5.57
N LEU A 44 9.96 -5.20 4.34
CA LEU A 44 11.39 -5.34 4.06
C LEU A 44 12.20 -4.11 4.53
N ILE A 45 11.67 -2.90 4.32
CA ILE A 45 12.30 -1.66 4.80
C ILE A 45 12.39 -1.65 6.34
N LEU A 46 11.32 -2.05 7.04
CA LEU A 46 11.33 -2.12 8.52
C LEU A 46 12.32 -3.17 9.03
N SER A 47 12.37 -4.35 8.41
CA SER A 47 13.33 -5.40 8.76
C SER A 47 14.77 -4.93 8.55
N PHE A 48 15.04 -4.24 7.43
CA PHE A 48 16.34 -3.64 7.17
C PHE A 48 16.74 -2.64 8.26
N TYR A 49 15.84 -1.75 8.66
CA TYR A 49 16.10 -0.84 9.78
C TYR A 49 16.28 -1.56 11.11
N GLY A 50 15.56 -2.65 11.36
CA GLY A 50 15.75 -3.46 12.57
C GLY A 50 17.19 -3.97 12.68
N ILE A 51 17.74 -4.48 11.57
CA ILE A 51 19.14 -4.94 11.50
C ILE A 51 20.10 -3.76 11.67
N LEU A 52 19.89 -2.69 10.91
CA LEU A 52 20.79 -1.54 10.87
C LEU A 52 20.85 -0.81 12.22
N LEU A 53 19.70 -0.58 12.87
CA LEU A 53 19.63 0.03 14.20
C LEU A 53 20.25 -0.87 15.27
N ASN A 54 20.06 -2.20 15.18
CA ASN A 54 20.69 -3.12 16.12
C ASN A 54 22.22 -3.04 16.05
N PHE A 55 22.78 -3.02 14.84
CA PHE A 55 24.22 -2.88 14.65
C PHE A 55 24.77 -1.56 15.21
N ILE A 56 24.08 -0.44 14.95
CA ILE A 56 24.47 0.88 15.47
C ILE A 56 24.38 0.92 17.00
N PHE A 57 23.32 0.35 17.58
CA PHE A 57 23.11 0.36 19.03
C PHE A 57 24.21 -0.38 19.79
N GLN A 58 24.78 -1.45 19.20
CA GLN A 58 25.89 -2.18 19.81
C GLN A 58 27.19 -1.36 19.91
N HIS A 59 27.41 -0.42 18.98
CA HIS A 59 28.66 0.34 18.87
C HIS A 59 28.49 1.82 19.25
N ILE A 60 27.33 2.21 19.79
CA ILE A 60 26.99 3.62 19.99
C ILE A 60 27.87 4.31 21.04
N ASN A 61 28.30 3.60 22.08
CA ASN A 61 29.12 4.17 23.15
C ASN A 61 30.53 4.51 22.65
N ASP A 62 31.13 3.61 21.86
CA ASP A 62 32.46 3.79 21.29
C ASP A 62 32.46 4.97 20.31
N VAL A 63 31.47 5.00 19.41
CA VAL A 63 31.30 6.09 18.45
C VAL A 63 31.06 7.42 19.16
N LEU A 64 30.21 7.47 20.19
CA LEU A 64 29.90 8.70 20.90
C LEU A 64 31.13 9.24 21.64
N ALA A 65 31.92 8.39 22.30
CA ALA A 65 33.10 8.80 23.04
C ALA A 65 34.14 9.52 22.15
N GLU A 66 34.32 9.06 20.90
CA GLU A 66 35.31 9.61 19.98
C GLU A 66 34.80 10.79 19.13
N THR A 67 33.48 10.98 19.03
CA THR A 67 32.87 11.96 18.10
C THR A 67 32.15 13.14 18.75
N LEU A 68 32.07 13.19 20.07
CA LEU A 68 31.41 14.28 20.82
C LEU A 68 31.91 15.70 20.43
N GLY A 69 33.16 15.83 19.99
CA GLY A 69 33.74 17.12 19.56
C GLY A 69 33.50 17.50 18.09
N ASN A 70 33.02 16.59 17.23
CA ASN A 70 32.92 16.85 15.80
C ASN A 70 31.50 17.27 15.37
N LEU A 71 31.36 18.57 15.10
CA LEU A 71 30.11 19.17 14.68
C LEU A 71 29.59 18.60 13.35
N LEU A 72 30.46 18.29 12.38
CA LEU A 72 30.06 17.74 11.08
C LEU A 72 29.48 16.33 11.22
N PHE A 73 30.15 15.46 11.99
CA PHE A 73 29.66 14.11 12.25
C PHE A 73 28.30 14.13 12.97
N ASN A 74 28.15 15.01 13.96
CA ASN A 74 26.90 15.15 14.71
C ASN A 74 25.74 15.63 13.83
N ILE A 75 25.98 16.55 12.88
CA ILE A 75 24.95 17.01 11.94
C ILE A 75 24.49 15.87 11.03
N PHE A 76 25.43 15.12 10.41
CA PHE A 76 25.07 14.00 9.53
C PHE A 76 24.33 12.89 10.28
N SER A 77 24.77 12.58 11.50
CA SER A 77 24.11 11.59 12.36
C SER A 77 22.69 12.01 12.75
N ALA A 78 22.48 13.28 13.11
CA ALA A 78 21.15 13.80 13.42
C ALA A 78 20.23 13.78 12.19
N LEU A 79 20.74 14.17 11.03
CA LEU A 79 19.96 14.16 9.78
C LEU A 79 19.61 12.73 9.34
N TRP A 80 20.55 11.79 9.48
CA TRP A 80 20.30 10.37 9.26
C TRP A 80 19.16 9.86 10.15
N PHE A 81 19.24 10.13 11.46
CA PHE A 81 18.23 9.70 12.42
C PHE A 81 16.83 10.25 12.07
N LEU A 82 16.74 11.53 11.71
CA LEU A 82 15.49 12.14 11.25
C LEU A 82 14.93 11.43 10.01
N CYS A 83 15.79 11.10 9.04
CA CYS A 83 15.37 10.37 7.84
C CYS A 83 14.87 8.97 8.16
N THR A 84 15.54 8.26 9.07
CA THR A 84 15.12 6.93 9.54
C THR A 84 13.75 7.00 10.20
N VAL A 85 13.51 7.96 11.12
CA VAL A 85 12.21 8.12 11.78
C VAL A 85 11.10 8.42 10.77
N ILE A 86 11.34 9.34 9.82
CA ILE A 86 10.36 9.67 8.77
C ILE A 86 10.09 8.47 7.86
N SER A 87 11.12 7.71 7.50
CA SER A 87 11.00 6.50 6.68
C SER A 87 10.16 5.43 7.37
N ILE A 88 10.47 5.12 8.63
CA ILE A 88 9.70 4.17 9.46
C ILE A 88 8.25 4.60 9.59
N TYR A 89 7.99 5.88 9.83
CA TYR A 89 6.63 6.43 9.90
C TYR A 89 5.82 6.16 8.63
N PHE A 90 6.40 6.39 7.45
CA PHE A 90 5.73 6.11 6.18
C PHE A 90 5.56 4.61 5.92
N SER A 91 6.51 3.76 6.36
CA SER A 91 6.34 2.30 6.30
C SER A 91 5.17 1.82 7.14
N ILE A 92 5.04 2.30 8.38
CA ILE A 92 3.92 1.94 9.27
C ILE A 92 2.57 2.38 8.67
N ARG A 93 2.51 3.61 8.10
CA ARG A 93 1.31 4.08 7.39
C ARG A 93 0.95 3.26 6.15
N CYS A 94 1.87 2.48 5.60
CA CYS A 94 1.56 1.54 4.52
C CYS A 94 0.70 0.37 5.02
N PHE A 95 0.88 -0.06 6.28
CA PHE A 95 0.13 -1.17 6.88
C PHE A 95 -1.23 -0.78 7.45
N MET A 96 -1.39 0.47 7.88
CA MET A 96 -2.64 0.92 8.49
C MET A 96 -3.84 0.68 7.55
N PRO A 97 -4.90 0.00 8.01
CA PRO A 97 -6.09 -0.19 7.22
C PRO A 97 -6.75 1.16 7.01
N LYS A 98 -7.16 1.44 5.77
CA LYS A 98 -7.87 2.67 5.44
C LYS A 98 -9.30 2.32 5.12
N ILE A 99 -10.21 2.86 5.91
CA ILE A 99 -11.65 2.76 5.69
C ILE A 99 -12.05 4.03 4.94
N GLU A 100 -12.61 3.87 3.75
CA GLU A 100 -13.27 4.96 3.05
C GLU A 100 -14.75 4.88 3.43
N ASP A 101 -15.33 5.90 4.04
CA ASP A 101 -16.73 5.83 4.51
C ASP A 101 -17.74 6.42 3.53
N LYS A 102 -17.26 6.98 2.40
CA LYS A 102 -18.09 7.64 1.39
C LYS A 102 -18.24 6.76 0.14
N TYR A 103 -19.06 5.72 0.24
CA TYR A 103 -19.51 4.94 -0.90
C TYR A 103 -20.93 4.38 -0.64
N GLU A 104 -21.63 4.02 -1.71
CA GLU A 104 -22.92 3.37 -1.62
C GLU A 104 -22.78 1.91 -1.15
N LYS A 105 -23.80 1.40 -0.48
CA LYS A 105 -23.80 0.01 0.01
C LYS A 105 -23.49 -0.96 -1.13
N ASN A 106 -22.51 -1.84 -0.93
CA ASN A 106 -21.99 -2.69 -2.00
C ASN A 106 -21.82 -4.14 -1.52
N ILE A 107 -22.37 -5.10 -2.27
CA ILE A 107 -22.37 -6.52 -1.87
C ILE A 107 -20.97 -7.15 -1.86
N PHE A 108 -19.98 -6.52 -2.51
CA PHE A 108 -18.60 -6.99 -2.56
C PHE A 108 -17.70 -6.37 -1.48
N PHE A 109 -18.19 -5.38 -0.73
CA PHE A 109 -17.44 -4.81 0.38
C PHE A 109 -17.70 -5.59 1.66
N PHE A 110 -16.66 -6.27 2.17
CA PHE A 110 -16.76 -7.11 3.36
C PHE A 110 -17.39 -6.39 4.57
N GLY A 111 -17.08 -5.09 4.74
CA GLY A 111 -17.64 -4.28 5.82
C GLY A 111 -19.14 -4.10 5.69
N ASP A 112 -19.64 -3.91 4.47
CA ASP A 112 -21.07 -3.77 4.19
C ASP A 112 -21.80 -5.10 4.31
N VAL A 113 -21.20 -6.20 3.83
CA VAL A 113 -21.77 -7.55 3.95
C VAL A 113 -22.15 -7.86 5.39
N VAL A 114 -21.28 -7.49 6.34
CA VAL A 114 -21.50 -7.76 7.77
C VAL A 114 -22.40 -6.72 8.45
N SER A 115 -22.38 -5.46 8.00
CA SER A 115 -23.05 -4.35 8.74
C SER A 115 -24.32 -3.80 8.10
N LYS A 116 -24.55 -4.01 6.79
CA LYS A 116 -25.61 -3.35 6.01
C LYS A 116 -26.57 -4.29 5.29
N PHE A 117 -26.26 -5.59 5.18
CA PHE A 117 -27.07 -6.57 4.44
C PHE A 117 -27.83 -7.58 5.33
N GLY A 118 -27.97 -7.30 6.62
CA GLY A 118 -28.81 -8.07 7.52
C GLY A 118 -28.26 -9.47 7.83
N ASN A 119 -29.10 -10.50 7.70
CA ASN A 119 -28.70 -11.89 7.98
C ASN A 119 -28.25 -12.66 6.71
N ILE A 120 -27.71 -13.87 6.91
CA ILE A 120 -27.19 -14.71 5.81
C ILE A 120 -28.20 -14.90 4.68
N LYS A 121 -29.49 -15.13 4.99
CA LYS A 121 -30.51 -15.36 3.96
C LYS A 121 -30.84 -14.09 3.18
N GLU A 122 -30.88 -12.95 3.86
CA GLU A 122 -31.11 -11.64 3.23
C GLU A 122 -29.96 -11.30 2.29
N PHE A 123 -28.71 -11.43 2.77
CA PHE A 123 -27.54 -11.23 1.92
C PHE A 123 -27.52 -12.17 0.71
N SER A 124 -27.74 -13.47 0.90
CA SER A 124 -27.76 -14.43 -0.22
C SER A 124 -28.82 -14.08 -1.26
N ARG A 125 -29.98 -13.59 -0.82
CA ARG A 125 -31.05 -13.15 -1.73
C ARG A 125 -30.65 -11.89 -2.49
N THR A 126 -30.18 -10.86 -1.80
CA THR A 126 -29.72 -9.62 -2.43
C THR A 126 -28.57 -9.87 -3.39
N PHE A 127 -27.61 -10.72 -3.02
CA PHE A 127 -26.50 -11.11 -3.89
C PHE A 127 -27.00 -11.77 -5.18
N TYR A 128 -27.95 -12.69 -5.08
CA TYR A 128 -28.56 -13.34 -6.25
C TYR A 128 -29.32 -12.34 -7.13
N GLU A 129 -30.17 -11.50 -6.53
CA GLU A 129 -30.96 -10.50 -7.24
C GLU A 129 -30.07 -9.47 -7.97
N THR A 130 -29.03 -8.94 -7.31
CA THR A 130 -28.05 -8.03 -7.94
C THR A 130 -27.24 -8.74 -9.03
N SER A 131 -26.90 -10.03 -8.86
CA SER A 131 -26.16 -10.79 -9.88
C SER A 131 -26.97 -11.05 -11.16
N LEU A 132 -28.31 -11.01 -11.09
CA LEU A 132 -29.18 -11.09 -12.27
C LEU A 132 -29.28 -9.76 -13.02
N ASN A 133 -28.95 -8.64 -12.36
CA ASN A 133 -28.99 -7.30 -12.93
C ASN A 133 -27.58 -6.86 -13.34
N GLU A 134 -27.22 -7.07 -14.62
CA GLU A 134 -25.87 -6.78 -15.14
C GLU A 134 -25.42 -5.33 -14.88
N GLU A 135 -26.31 -4.35 -15.01
CA GLU A 135 -25.99 -2.93 -14.81
C GLU A 135 -25.58 -2.67 -13.35
N GLU A 136 -26.36 -3.19 -12.40
CA GLU A 136 -26.09 -3.04 -10.97
C GLU A 136 -24.85 -3.86 -10.54
N LEU A 137 -24.68 -5.06 -11.10
CA LEU A 137 -23.52 -5.91 -10.86
C LEU A 137 -22.22 -5.23 -11.30
N PHE A 138 -22.17 -4.72 -12.53
CA PHE A 138 -20.98 -4.06 -13.06
C PHE A 138 -20.72 -2.72 -12.39
N ASP A 139 -21.76 -1.97 -12.01
CA ASP A 139 -21.59 -0.76 -11.20
C ASP A 139 -20.93 -1.07 -9.85
N GLN A 140 -21.45 -2.07 -9.12
CA GLN A 140 -20.88 -2.44 -7.82
C GLN A 140 -19.44 -2.98 -7.94
N LEU A 141 -19.13 -3.77 -8.97
CA LEU A 141 -17.75 -4.21 -9.24
C LEU A 141 -16.83 -3.02 -9.59
N GLY A 142 -17.32 -2.05 -10.39
CA GLY A 142 -16.61 -0.83 -10.73
C GLY A 142 -16.31 0.04 -9.51
N GLN A 143 -17.29 0.22 -8.63
CA GLN A 143 -17.09 0.89 -7.34
C GLN A 143 -16.00 0.20 -6.52
N GLN A 144 -16.01 -1.14 -6.48
CA GLN A 144 -14.98 -1.90 -5.77
C GLN A 144 -13.59 -1.64 -6.34
N ILE A 145 -13.42 -1.73 -7.67
CA ILE A 145 -12.15 -1.42 -8.35
C ILE A 145 -11.68 0.00 -8.01
N PHE A 146 -12.58 0.98 -8.04
CA PHE A 146 -12.23 2.37 -7.75
C PHE A 146 -11.71 2.54 -6.31
N ILE A 147 -12.42 2.00 -5.33
CA ILE A 147 -12.06 2.11 -3.91
C ILE A 147 -10.73 1.40 -3.63
N ILE A 148 -10.54 0.15 -4.08
CA ILE A 148 -9.28 -0.57 -3.85
C ILE A 148 -8.11 0.09 -4.59
N SER A 149 -8.34 0.71 -5.76
CA SER A 149 -7.32 1.47 -6.49
C SER A 149 -6.87 2.70 -5.72
N LYS A 150 -7.81 3.43 -5.09
CA LYS A 150 -7.50 4.57 -4.22
C LYS A 150 -6.65 4.15 -3.01
N ILE A 151 -6.97 3.00 -2.39
CA ILE A 151 -6.18 2.42 -1.30
C ILE A 151 -4.78 2.04 -1.78
N SER A 152 -4.68 1.37 -2.93
CA SER A 152 -3.41 0.99 -3.55
C SER A 152 -2.53 2.20 -3.81
N ALA A 153 -3.06 3.24 -4.47
CA ALA A 153 -2.32 4.47 -4.76
C ALA A 153 -1.78 5.15 -3.49
N TYR A 154 -2.57 5.17 -2.40
CA TYR A 154 -2.14 5.70 -1.11
C TYR A 154 -0.99 4.88 -0.51
N LYS A 155 -1.09 3.55 -0.48
CA LYS A 155 -0.05 2.66 0.05
C LYS A 155 1.23 2.75 -0.77
N PHE A 156 1.14 2.75 -2.11
CA PHE A 156 2.29 2.97 -3.00
C PHE A 156 2.97 4.31 -2.76
N ARG A 157 2.20 5.38 -2.55
CA ARG A 157 2.76 6.70 -2.25
C ARG A 157 3.55 6.68 -0.95
N ASN A 158 3.03 6.04 0.10
CA ASN A 158 3.70 5.95 1.39
C ASN A 158 4.97 5.09 1.30
N VAL A 159 4.92 3.90 0.71
CA VAL A 159 6.12 3.04 0.59
C VAL A 159 7.20 3.70 -0.28
N ASN A 160 6.83 4.41 -1.35
CA ASN A 160 7.80 5.14 -2.16
C ASN A 160 8.45 6.30 -1.39
N ARG A 161 7.68 7.02 -0.53
CA ARG A 161 8.26 8.05 0.35
C ARG A 161 9.20 7.43 1.36
N SER A 162 8.79 6.33 1.99
CA SER A 162 9.64 5.58 2.92
C SER A 162 10.96 5.17 2.27
N LEU A 163 10.91 4.60 1.06
CA LEU A 163 12.08 4.18 0.32
C LEU A 163 13.02 5.34 -0.04
N ARG A 164 12.48 6.50 -0.41
CA ARG A 164 13.29 7.71 -0.68
C ARG A 164 14.03 8.19 0.57
N PHE A 165 13.36 8.22 1.72
CA PHE A 165 14.00 8.58 2.99
C PHE A 165 15.01 7.53 3.45
N LEU A 166 14.80 6.25 3.14
CA LEU A 166 15.82 5.22 3.35
C LEU A 166 17.06 5.48 2.51
N GLY A 167 16.91 5.73 1.21
CA GLY A 167 18.05 6.06 0.34
C GLY A 167 18.80 7.30 0.81
N LEU A 168 18.06 8.36 1.16
CA LEU A 168 18.67 9.60 1.67
C LEU A 168 19.34 9.37 3.03
N GLY A 169 18.73 8.59 3.93
CA GLY A 169 19.33 8.19 5.19
C GLY A 169 20.65 7.45 4.98
N LEU A 170 20.69 6.45 4.10
CA LEU A 170 21.93 5.72 3.80
C LEU A 170 23.05 6.63 3.29
N ILE A 171 22.74 7.64 2.48
CA ILE A 171 23.71 8.64 2.02
C ILE A 171 24.24 9.47 3.20
N MET A 172 23.36 9.91 4.11
CA MET A 172 23.77 10.67 5.30
C MET A 172 24.63 9.84 6.26
N LEU A 173 24.30 8.55 6.41
CA LEU A 173 25.10 7.62 7.19
C LEU A 173 26.50 7.44 6.58
N MET A 174 26.59 7.29 5.25
CA MET A 174 27.86 7.20 4.55
C MET A 174 28.70 8.48 4.71
N ALA A 175 28.06 9.65 4.59
CA ALA A 175 28.73 10.94 4.81
C ALA A 175 29.24 11.08 6.25
N GLY A 176 28.46 10.64 7.24
CA GLY A 176 28.88 10.57 8.64
C GLY A 176 30.13 9.70 8.80
N LEU A 177 30.14 8.49 8.25
CA LEU A 177 31.30 7.59 8.31
C LEU A 177 32.55 8.20 7.67
N LEU A 178 32.43 8.84 6.50
CA LEU A 178 33.55 9.52 5.85
C LEU A 178 34.10 10.68 6.69
N SER A 179 33.22 11.45 7.35
CA SER A 179 33.63 12.54 8.25
C SER A 179 34.37 12.02 9.48
N TYR A 180 33.97 10.85 9.98
CA TYR A 180 34.65 10.16 11.08
C TYR A 180 36.04 9.65 10.65
N MET A 181 36.13 8.97 9.50
CA MET A 181 37.42 8.49 8.97
C MET A 181 38.40 9.63 8.71
N TYR A 182 37.91 10.76 8.19
CA TYR A 182 38.75 11.95 8.00
C TYR A 182 39.30 12.49 9.32
N LEU A 183 38.50 12.49 10.38
CA LEU A 183 38.95 12.89 11.72
C LEU A 183 39.93 11.87 12.31
N ALA A 184 39.75 10.57 12.08
CA ALA A 184 40.67 9.55 12.60
C ALA A 184 42.05 9.57 11.92
N LEU A 185 42.15 10.13 10.70
CA LEU A 185 43.38 10.19 9.92
C LEU A 185 44.22 11.46 10.15
N ASN A 186 43.65 12.49 10.79
CA ASN A 186 44.26 13.80 11.02
C ASN A 186 44.43 14.07 12.51
#